data_AF-A0A7Y2BPZ8-F1
#
_entry.id   AF-A0A7Y2BPZ8-F1
#
_cell.length_a   1.000
_cell.length_b   1.000
_cell.length_c   1.000
_cell.angle_alpha   90.00
_cell.angle_beta   90.00
_cell.angle_gamma   90.00
#
_symmetry.space_group_name_H-M   'P 1'
#
loop_
_entity.id
_entity.type
_entity.pdbx_description
1 polymer ?
#
loop_
_entity_poly.entity_id
_entity_poly.type
_entity_poly.pdbx_seq_one_letter_code
_entity_poly.pdbx_strand_id
1 'polypeptide(L)' 'MSCKDHAGAHAIYIQQWDGKAWKSASDWIEPMRDRVRPKLEAAAAEYVKDKPDWQMQTCN' A
#
# COMPACT_ATOMS: atom_id res chain seq x y z
N MET A 1 11.32 0.25 -0.40
CA MET A 1 10.61 1.30 -1.16
C MET A 1 11.41 1.58 -2.43
N SER A 2 10.78 1.62 -3.60
CA SER A 2 11.48 1.79 -4.88
C SER A 2 10.62 2.63 -5.85
N CYS A 3 11.18 3.09 -6.97
CA CYS A 3 10.38 3.77 -7.97
C CYS A 3 9.23 2.89 -8.50
N LYS A 4 9.45 1.58 -8.64
CA LYS A 4 8.40 0.63 -9.06
C LYS A 4 7.37 0.32 -7.95
N ASP A 5 7.67 0.68 -6.71
CA ASP A 5 6.78 0.48 -5.56
C ASP A 5 6.96 1.61 -4.54
N HIS A 6 6.30 2.73 -4.81
CA HIS A 6 6.36 3.96 -4.01
C HIS A 6 5.75 3.80 -2.61
N ALA A 7 4.85 2.83 -2.42
CA ALA A 7 4.24 2.56 -1.12
C ALA A 7 5.06 1.57 -0.29
N GLY A 8 5.81 0.67 -0.93
CA GLY A 8 6.50 -0.42 -0.26
C GLY A 8 5.56 -1.52 0.25
N ALA A 9 6.09 -2.35 1.15
CA ALA A 9 5.32 -3.33 1.91
C ALA A 9 5.67 -3.13 3.37
N HIS A 10 4.73 -2.59 4.14
CA HIS A 10 4.95 -2.27 5.54
C HIS A 10 3.95 -3.07 6.37
N ALA A 11 4.47 -3.92 7.23
CA ALA A 11 3.67 -4.59 8.23
C ALA A 11 3.04 -3.55 9.17
N ILE A 12 1.85 -3.86 9.66
CA ILE A 12 1.17 -3.06 10.68
C ILE A 12 0.90 -3.94 11.90
N TYR A 13 0.63 -3.33 13.03
CA TYR A 13 0.04 -4.04 14.17
C TYR A 13 -1.11 -3.19 14.72
N ILE A 14 -2.03 -3.84 15.43
CA ILE A 14 -3.17 -3.18 16.01
C ILE A 14 -2.83 -2.75 17.43
N GLN A 15 -3.10 -1.47 17.72
CA GLN A 15 -3.04 -0.94 19.07
C GLN A 15 -4.45 -0.81 19.63
N GLN A 16 -4.61 -1.13 20.91
CA GLN A 16 -5.86 -0.96 21.64
C GLN A 16 -5.66 -0.12 22.89
N TRP A 17 -6.59 0.79 23.15
CA TRP A 17 -6.64 1.59 24.36
C TRP A 17 -7.25 0.78 25.50
N ASP A 18 -6.54 0.65 26.63
CA ASP A 18 -6.99 -0.09 27.80
C ASP A 18 -7.72 0.77 28.86
N GLY A 19 -7.93 2.06 28.56
CA GLY A 19 -8.45 3.06 29.50
C GLY A 19 -7.37 3.98 30.08
N LYS A 20 -6.08 3.63 29.97
CA LYS A 20 -4.94 4.38 30.53
C LYS A 20 -3.79 4.58 29.53
N ALA A 21 -3.54 3.61 28.67
CA ALA A 21 -2.49 3.65 27.66
C ALA A 21 -2.87 2.86 26.40
N TRP A 22 -2.22 3.18 25.28
CA TRP A 22 -2.24 2.33 24.09
C TRP A 22 -1.31 1.14 24.31
N LYS A 23 -1.79 -0.06 24.03
CA LYS A 23 -1.04 -1.32 24.10
C LYS A 23 -1.14 -2.06 22.77
N SER A 24 -0.12 -2.85 22.45
CA SER A 24 -0.21 -3.76 21.31
C SER A 24 -1.28 -4.82 21.57
N ALA A 25 -2.16 -5.03 20.60
CA ALA A 25 -3.25 -6.01 20.64
C ALA A 25 -3.08 -7.11 19.58
N SER A 26 -2.04 -7.04 18.75
CA SER A 26 -1.71 -8.06 17.77
C SER A 26 -0.21 -8.20 17.59
N ASP A 27 0.20 -9.29 16.95
CA ASP A 27 1.50 -9.36 16.29
C ASP A 27 1.53 -8.46 15.04
N TRP A 28 2.69 -8.36 14.40
CA TRP A 28 2.82 -7.73 13.10
C TRP A 28 2.05 -8.51 12.04
N ILE A 29 1.29 -7.78 11.24
CA ILE A 29 0.41 -8.25 10.18
C ILE A 29 1.02 -7.79 8.87
N GLU A 30 1.42 -8.76 8.04
CA GLU A 30 1.97 -8.49 6.72
C GLU A 30 0.86 -8.11 5.71
N PRO A 31 1.14 -7.23 4.74
CA PRO A 31 0.19 -6.89 3.68
C PRO A 31 -0.14 -8.10 2.79
N MET A 32 -1.42 -8.25 2.43
CA MET A 32 -1.90 -9.27 1.47
C MET A 32 -1.54 -8.91 0.02
N ARG A 33 -0.25 -8.91 -0.31
CA ARG A 33 0.27 -8.45 -1.62
C ARG A 33 -0.26 -9.29 -2.78
N ASP A 34 -0.39 -10.60 -2.60
CA ASP A 34 -0.93 -11.53 -3.59
C ASP A 34 -2.36 -11.18 -4.03
N ARG A 35 -3.13 -10.52 -3.16
CA ARG A 35 -4.52 -10.10 -3.44
C ARG A 35 -4.66 -8.65 -3.86
N VAL A 36 -3.94 -7.74 -3.19
CA VAL A 36 -4.15 -6.30 -3.37
C VAL A 36 -3.28 -5.72 -4.48
N ARG A 37 -2.05 -6.22 -4.69
CA ARG A 37 -1.15 -5.69 -5.73
C ARG A 37 -1.75 -5.75 -7.15
N PRO A 38 -2.36 -6.87 -7.60
CA PRO A 38 -2.96 -6.93 -8.94
C PRO A 38 -4.08 -5.91 -9.12
N LYS A 39 -4.84 -5.61 -8.07
CA LYS A 39 -5.92 -4.62 -8.10
C LYS A 39 -5.39 -3.19 -8.22
N LEU A 40 -4.30 -2.90 -7.49
CA LEU A 40 -3.62 -1.60 -7.58
C LEU A 40 -3.04 -1.35 -8.97
N GLU A 41 -2.39 -2.35 -9.56
CA GLU A 41 -1.82 -2.26 -10.91
C GLU A 41 -2.91 -2.07 -11.98
N ALA A 42 -4.03 -2.80 -11.86
CA ALA A 42 -5.18 -2.62 -12.74
C ALA A 42 -5.77 -1.20 -12.65
N ALA A 43 -5.95 -0.68 -11.43
CA ALA A 43 -6.46 0.69 -11.22
C ALA A 43 -5.49 1.76 -11.77
N ALA A 44 -4.18 1.56 -11.59
CA ALA A 44 -3.18 2.47 -12.14
C ALA A 44 -3.20 2.48 -13.68
N ALA A 45 -3.35 1.31 -14.32
CA ALA A 45 -3.47 1.19 -15.77
C ALA A 45 -4.75 1.85 -16.30
N GLU A 46 -5.88 1.66 -15.60
CA GLU A 46 -7.15 2.31 -15.94
C GLU A 46 -7.07 3.84 -15.85
N TYR A 47 -6.41 4.34 -14.80
CA TYR A 47 -6.20 5.78 -14.61
C TYR A 47 -5.42 6.41 -15.78
N VAL A 48 -4.32 5.79 -16.20
CA VAL A 48 -3.53 6.29 -17.35
C VAL A 48 -4.33 6.21 -18.64
N LYS A 49 -5.15 5.17 -18.82
CA LYS A 49 -6.04 5.06 -19.99
C LYS A 49 -7.08 6.19 -20.04
N ASP A 50 -7.65 6.58 -18.91
CA ASP A 50 -8.61 7.70 -18.82
C ASP A 50 -7.95 9.07 -18.98
N LYS A 51 -6.66 9.17 -18.61
CA LYS A 51 -5.88 10.41 -18.65
C LYS A 51 -4.71 10.29 -19.64
N PRO A 52 -4.96 10.35 -20.96
CA PRO A 52 -3.93 10.15 -21.98
C PRO A 52 -2.79 11.19 -21.91
N ASP A 53 -3.06 12.39 -21.39
CA ASP A 53 -2.07 13.45 -21.23
C ASP A 53 -1.24 13.34 -19.92
N TRP A 54 -1.51 12.31 -19.11
CA TRP A 54 -0.81 12.11 -17.85
C TRP A 54 0.68 11.86 -18.07
N GLN A 55 1.52 12.68 -17.44
CA GLN A 55 2.96 12.55 -17.51
C GLN A 55 3.43 11.43 -16.57
N MET A 56 3.76 10.27 -17.15
CA MET A 56 4.30 9.14 -16.39
C MET A 56 5.73 9.40 -15.93
N GLN A 57 6.12 8.77 -14.82
CA GLN A 57 7.51 8.78 -14.36
C GLN A 57 8.29 7.62 -14.98
N THR A 58 9.55 7.87 -15.32
CA THR A 58 10.48 6.82 -15.74
C THR A 58 11.23 6.31 -14.51
N CYS A 59 11.06 5.02 -14.23
CA CYS A 59 11.77 4.33 -13.16
C CYS A 59 12.98 3.59 -13.72
N ASN A 60 14.19 4.05 -13.37
CA ASN A 60 15.46 3.40 -13.71
C ASN A 60 15.82 2.32 -12.69
#